data_AF-A0A450TNT8-F1
#
_entry.id   AF-A0A450TNT8-F1
#
_cell.length_a   1.000
_cell.length_b   1.000
_cell.length_c   1.000
_cell.angle_alpha   90.00
_cell.angle_beta   90.00
_cell.angle_gamma   90.00
#
_symmetry.space_group_name_H-M   'P 1'
#
loop_
_entity.id
_entity.type
_entity.pdbx_description
1 polymer ?
#
loop_
_entity_poly.entity_id
_entity_poly.type
_entity_poly.pdbx_seq_one_letter_code
_entity_poly.pdbx_strand_id
1 'polypeptide(L)'
;MTKEQLGQLGKTLWAIADNLRRAMNADDSRDYMLSFLFLRYLSDNYEAAAKKELGPDYPKLEDDDRRPPLAVWYQDNADDVPALEKQMRRKVHYCIHPDYLWSSIYERART
;
A
#
# COMPACT_ATOMS: atom_id res chain seq x y z
N MET A 1 5.07 -15.51 20.74
CA MET A 1 4.78 -16.57 19.74
C MET A 1 5.73 -17.72 19.96
N THR A 2 5.22 -18.93 20.14
CA THR A 2 6.03 -20.15 20.22
C THR A 2 6.36 -20.67 18.82
N LYS A 3 7.39 -21.52 18.68
CA LYS A 3 7.76 -22.15 17.39
C LYS A 3 6.60 -22.92 16.75
N GLU A 4 5.77 -23.57 17.57
CA GLU A 4 4.58 -24.29 17.10
C GLU A 4 3.51 -23.35 16.54
N GLN A 5 3.27 -22.20 17.18
CA GLN A 5 2.34 -21.19 16.67
C GLN A 5 2.80 -20.60 15.33
N LEU A 6 4.10 -20.34 15.18
CA LEU A 6 4.71 -19.92 13.91
C LEU A 6 4.55 -20.99 12.81
N GLY A 7 4.77 -22.26 13.15
CA GLY A 7 4.58 -23.38 12.23
C GLY A 7 3.13 -23.54 11.78
N GLN A 8 2.17 -23.44 12.71
CA GLN A 8 0.74 -23.51 12.39
C GLN A 8 0.29 -22.32 11.54
N LEU A 9 0.77 -21.11 11.84
CA LEU A 9 0.51 -19.92 11.04
C LEU A 9 1.04 -20.09 9.60
N GLY A 10 2.27 -20.58 9.46
CA GLY A 10 2.88 -20.83 8.15
C GLY A 10 2.05 -21.80 7.31
N LYS A 11 1.58 -22.91 7.90
CA LYS A 11 0.70 -23.87 7.21
C LYS A 11 -0.62 -23.26 6.76
N THR A 12 -1.26 -22.47 7.63
CA THR A 12 -2.53 -21.81 7.30
C THR A 12 -2.35 -20.82 6.14
N LEU A 13 -1.30 -20.00 6.18
CA LEU A 13 -0.99 -19.05 5.11
C LEU A 13 -0.71 -19.76 3.78
N TRP A 14 0.04 -20.87 3.83
CA TRP A 14 0.35 -21.68 2.65
C TRP A 14 -0.91 -22.30 2.03
N ALA A 15 -1.82 -22.84 2.85
CA ALA A 15 -3.10 -23.38 2.39
C ALA A 15 -4.02 -22.33 1.75
N ILE A 16 -4.04 -21.10 2.30
CA ILE A 16 -4.79 -19.98 1.70
C ILE A 16 -4.21 -19.62 0.33
N ALA A 17 -2.88 -19.54 0.22
CA ALA A 17 -2.21 -19.24 -1.03
C ALA A 17 -2.47 -20.30 -2.12
N ASP A 18 -2.46 -21.59 -1.75
CA ASP A 18 -2.71 -22.68 -2.71
C ASP A 18 -4.17 -22.66 -3.23
N ASN A 19 -5.13 -22.36 -2.36
CA ASN A 19 -6.52 -22.14 -2.76
C ASN A 19 -6.69 -20.94 -3.72
N LEU A 20 -5.97 -19.85 -3.48
CA LEU A 20 -6.03 -18.63 -4.32
C LEU A 20 -5.37 -18.82 -5.69
N ARG A 21 -4.29 -19.61 -5.76
CA ARG A 21 -3.56 -19.89 -7.01
C ARG A 21 -4.44 -20.55 -8.07
N ARG A 22 -5.49 -21.29 -7.69
CA ARG A 22 -6.31 -22.09 -8.63
C ARG A 22 -5.43 -22.92 -9.59
N ALA A 23 -5.57 -22.72 -10.90
CA ALA A 23 -4.83 -23.43 -11.95
C ALA A 23 -3.51 -22.73 -12.38
N MET A 24 -3.15 -21.62 -11.74
CA MET A 24 -1.95 -20.84 -12.10
C MET A 24 -0.68 -21.56 -11.68
N ASN A 25 0.42 -21.48 -12.45
CA ASN A 25 1.69 -22.10 -12.05
C ASN A 25 2.19 -21.50 -10.72
N ALA A 26 2.90 -22.30 -9.91
CA ALA A 26 3.46 -21.85 -8.64
C ALA A 26 4.44 -20.69 -8.83
N ASP A 27 5.29 -20.73 -9.85
CA ASP A 27 6.23 -19.64 -10.15
C ASP A 27 5.51 -18.35 -10.54
N ASP A 28 4.51 -18.43 -11.43
CA ASP A 28 3.69 -17.26 -11.81
C ASP A 28 2.97 -16.69 -10.59
N SER A 29 2.36 -17.55 -9.77
CA SER A 29 1.66 -17.14 -8.55
C SER A 29 2.56 -16.44 -7.55
N ARG A 30 3.80 -16.91 -7.42
CA ARG A 30 4.80 -16.30 -6.56
C ARG A 30 5.12 -14.90 -7.05
N ASP A 31 5.40 -14.75 -8.35
CA ASP A 31 5.82 -13.46 -8.92
C ASP A 31 4.67 -12.43 -8.90
N TYR A 32 3.43 -12.86 -9.14
CA TYR A 32 2.23 -12.04 -8.96
C TYR A 32 2.03 -11.61 -7.50
N MET A 33 2.05 -12.56 -6.55
CA MET A 33 1.86 -12.24 -5.13
C MET A 33 3.00 -11.36 -4.59
N LEU A 34 4.23 -11.59 -5.03
CA LEU A 34 5.39 -10.78 -4.66
C LEU A 34 5.26 -9.35 -5.17
N SER A 35 4.72 -9.15 -6.37
CA SER A 35 4.45 -7.82 -6.92
C SER A 35 3.46 -7.04 -6.05
N PHE A 36 2.39 -7.68 -5.57
CA PHE A 36 1.42 -7.05 -4.66
C PHE A 36 2.01 -6.76 -3.28
N LEU A 37 2.82 -7.67 -2.73
CA LEU A 37 3.52 -7.43 -1.46
C LEU A 37 4.50 -6.26 -1.58
N PHE A 38 5.19 -6.16 -2.72
CA PHE A 38 6.10 -5.06 -2.99
C PHE A 38 5.36 -3.74 -3.15
N LEU A 39 4.25 -3.72 -3.91
CA LEU A 39 3.39 -2.54 -4.04
C LEU A 39 2.85 -2.08 -2.68
N ARG A 40 2.39 -3.03 -1.84
CA ARG A 40 1.95 -2.73 -0.48
C ARG A 40 3.07 -2.10 0.34
N TYR A 41 4.25 -2.71 0.34
CA TYR A 41 5.41 -2.18 1.07
C TYR A 41 5.80 -0.77 0.60
N LEU A 42 5.88 -0.54 -0.71
CA LEU A 42 6.20 0.78 -1.27
C LEU A 42 5.12 1.81 -0.97
N SER A 43 3.85 1.43 -1.03
CA SER A 43 2.72 2.32 -0.70
C SER A 43 2.77 2.75 0.77
N ASP A 44 2.92 1.79 1.69
CA ASP A 44 2.98 2.06 3.13
C ASP A 44 4.16 2.99 3.46
N ASN A 45 5.33 2.75 2.85
CA ASN A 45 6.51 3.60 3.03
C ASN A 45 6.32 5.00 2.43
N TYR A 46 5.67 5.10 1.26
CA TYR A 46 5.36 6.38 0.62
C TYR A 46 4.40 7.22 1.44
N GLU A 47 3.30 6.64 1.92
CA GLU A 47 2.33 7.33 2.78
C GLU A 47 2.96 7.74 4.11
N ALA A 48 3.79 6.88 4.72
CA ALA A 48 4.52 7.22 5.93
C ALA A 48 5.51 8.38 5.73
N ALA A 49 6.19 8.44 4.58
CA ALA A 49 7.07 9.55 4.24
C ALA A 49 6.28 10.83 3.95
N ALA A 50 5.20 10.77 3.16
CA ALA A 50 4.34 11.91 2.87
C ALA A 50 3.74 12.50 4.16
N LYS A 51 3.30 11.64 5.09
CA LYS A 51 2.83 12.06 6.41
C LYS A 51 3.88 12.79 7.24
N LYS A 52 5.15 12.40 7.13
CA LYS A 52 6.26 13.10 7.80
C LYS A 52 6.58 14.43 7.14
N GLU A 53 6.50 14.51 5.81
CA GLU A 53 6.76 15.76 5.07
C GLU A 53 5.66 16.79 5.29
N LEU A 54 4.41 16.38 5.18
CA LEU A 54 3.24 17.27 5.30
C LEU A 54 2.93 17.60 6.76
N GLY A 55 3.29 16.72 7.70
CA GLY A 55 3.15 16.98 9.13
C GLY A 55 1.71 17.37 9.52
N PRO A 56 1.47 18.62 10.00
CA PRO A 56 0.13 19.11 10.32
C PRO A 56 -0.82 19.17 9.12
N ASP A 57 -0.30 19.35 7.91
CA ASP A 57 -1.09 19.48 6.68
C ASP A 57 -1.54 18.13 6.14
N TYR A 58 -1.05 17.03 6.72
CA TYR A 58 -1.50 15.69 6.34
C TYR A 58 -2.95 15.47 6.81
N PRO A 59 -3.90 15.17 5.91
CA PRO A 59 -5.31 15.05 6.27
C PRO A 59 -5.53 13.97 7.33
N LYS A 60 -6.40 14.29 8.30
CA LYS A 60 -6.94 13.34 9.25
C LYS A 60 -8.39 13.10 8.86
N LEU A 61 -8.64 11.92 8.35
CA LEU A 61 -9.97 11.50 7.96
C LEU A 61 -10.67 10.84 9.15
N GLU A 62 -12.00 10.94 9.17
CA GLU A 62 -12.84 10.22 10.12
C GLU A 62 -12.83 8.71 9.78
N ASP A 63 -13.16 7.86 10.76
CA ASP A 63 -13.08 6.40 10.62
C ASP A 63 -14.00 5.82 9.51
N ASP A 64 -15.01 6.58 9.08
CA ASP A 64 -15.93 6.19 8.01
C ASP A 64 -15.43 6.57 6.60
N ASP A 65 -14.51 7.52 6.49
CA ASP A 65 -13.90 7.94 5.24
C ASP A 65 -12.72 7.04 4.88
N ARG A 66 -12.99 6.11 3.97
CA ARG A 66 -12.01 5.10 3.53
C ARG A 66 -11.07 5.58 2.43
N ARG A 67 -11.15 6.85 2.02
CA ARG A 67 -10.22 7.38 1.02
C ARG A 67 -8.80 7.41 1.59
N PRO A 68 -7.76 7.23 0.77
CA PRO A 68 -6.40 7.51 1.21
C PRO A 68 -6.29 8.99 1.59
N PRO A 69 -5.78 9.35 2.78
CA PRO A 69 -5.63 10.75 3.17
C PRO A 69 -4.77 11.55 2.20
N LEU A 70 -3.75 10.91 1.60
CA LEU A 70 -2.92 11.55 0.58
C LEU A 70 -3.70 11.88 -0.70
N ALA A 71 -4.73 11.10 -1.06
CA ALA A 71 -5.58 11.41 -2.20
C ALA A 71 -6.40 12.69 -1.96
N VAL A 72 -6.92 12.87 -0.75
CA VAL A 72 -7.64 14.09 -0.35
C VAL A 72 -6.68 15.29 -0.41
N TRP A 73 -5.47 15.16 0.13
CA TRP A 73 -4.47 16.22 0.05
C TRP A 73 -4.13 16.63 -1.39
N TYR A 74 -3.96 15.65 -2.29
CA TYR A 74 -3.68 15.92 -3.72
C TYR A 74 -4.82 16.69 -4.40
N GLN A 75 -6.07 16.39 -4.04
CA GLN A 75 -7.24 17.08 -4.59
C GLN A 75 -7.32 18.53 -4.13
N ASP A 76 -7.06 18.78 -2.84
CA ASP A 76 -7.19 20.10 -2.23
C ASP A 76 -5.98 21.02 -2.50
N ASN A 77 -4.82 20.45 -2.86
CA ASN A 77 -3.54 21.18 -2.97
C ASN A 77 -2.85 20.95 -4.33
N ALA A 78 -3.61 20.98 -5.42
CA ALA A 78 -3.13 20.66 -6.77
C ALA A 78 -1.86 21.43 -7.19
N ASP A 79 -1.74 22.70 -6.78
CA ASP A 79 -0.60 23.55 -7.10
C ASP A 79 0.68 23.16 -6.33
N ASP A 80 0.54 22.53 -5.16
CA ASP A 80 1.65 22.12 -4.30
C ASP A 80 2.12 20.68 -4.56
N VAL A 81 1.31 19.87 -5.25
CA VAL A 81 1.63 18.48 -5.62
C VAL A 81 3.02 18.37 -6.29
N PRO A 82 3.39 19.17 -7.30
CA PRO A 82 4.71 19.06 -7.93
C PRO A 82 5.87 19.29 -6.97
N ALA A 83 5.71 20.17 -5.98
CA ALA A 83 6.72 20.45 -4.97
C ALA A 83 6.88 19.27 -4.01
N LEU A 84 5.77 18.70 -3.54
CA LEU A 84 5.75 17.50 -2.73
C LEU A 84 6.42 16.33 -3.48
N GLU A 85 5.99 16.04 -4.71
CA GLU A 85 6.57 14.94 -5.50
C GLU A 85 8.08 15.09 -5.68
N LYS A 86 8.56 16.33 -5.92
CA LYS A 86 9.99 16.61 -6.04
C LYS A 86 10.75 16.30 -4.75
N GLN A 87 10.17 16.59 -3.58
CA GLN A 87 10.75 16.21 -2.29
C GLN A 87 10.71 14.70 -2.09
N MET A 88 9.59 14.04 -2.42
CA MET A 88 9.43 12.58 -2.30
C MET A 88 10.46 11.84 -3.16
N ARG A 89 10.67 12.25 -4.41
CA ARG A 89 11.72 11.68 -5.28
C ARG A 89 13.13 11.82 -4.71
N ARG A 90 13.40 12.84 -3.89
CA ARG A 90 14.70 13.01 -3.21
C ARG A 90 14.85 12.16 -1.96
N LYS A 91 13.75 11.97 -1.21
CA LYS A 91 13.77 11.27 0.09
C LYS A 91 13.55 9.77 -0.01
N VAL A 92 12.61 9.34 -0.85
CA VAL A 92 12.24 7.93 -1.01
C VAL A 92 12.60 7.36 -2.38
N HIS A 93 13.03 8.19 -3.34
CA HIS A 93 13.48 7.79 -4.69
C HIS A 93 12.40 7.30 -5.66
N TYR A 94 11.12 7.41 -5.29
CA TYR A 94 9.99 7.10 -6.15
C TYR A 94 8.79 7.97 -5.80
N CYS A 95 7.78 7.98 -6.67
CA CYS A 95 6.53 8.70 -6.49
C CYS A 95 5.39 7.78 -6.88
N ILE A 96 4.41 7.61 -5.98
CA ILE A 96 3.20 6.83 -6.25
C ILE A 96 2.04 7.81 -6.26
N HIS A 97 1.38 7.95 -7.40
CA HIS A 97 0.15 8.75 -7.48
C HIS A 97 -0.89 8.13 -6.54
N PRO A 98 -1.71 8.92 -5.83
CA PRO A 98 -2.69 8.39 -4.88
C PRO A 98 -3.59 7.30 -5.48
N ASP A 99 -4.00 7.43 -6.74
CA ASP A 99 -4.79 6.42 -7.45
C ASP A 99 -4.09 5.07 -7.67
N TYR A 100 -2.81 4.92 -7.32
CA TYR A 100 -2.07 3.66 -7.42
C TYR A 100 -1.55 3.18 -6.07
N LEU A 101 -1.88 3.87 -4.98
CA LEU A 101 -1.58 3.38 -3.63
C LEU A 101 -2.32 2.08 -3.35
N TRP A 102 -1.70 1.24 -2.52
CA TRP A 102 -2.32 0.01 -2.04
C TRP A 102 -3.69 0.27 -1.39
N SER A 103 -3.82 1.31 -0.55
CA SER A 103 -5.08 1.72 0.08
C SER A 103 -6.17 2.01 -0.97
N SER A 104 -5.83 2.76 -2.02
CA SER A 104 -6.76 3.07 -3.13
C SER A 104 -7.19 1.84 -3.92
N ILE A 105 -6.25 0.93 -4.20
CA ILE A 105 -6.55 -0.30 -4.96
C ILE A 105 -7.39 -1.25 -4.10
N TYR A 106 -7.03 -1.39 -2.82
CA TYR A 106 -7.74 -2.21 -1.87
C TYR A 106 -9.20 -1.78 -1.71
N GLU A 107 -9.47 -0.48 -1.53
CA GLU A 107 -10.85 0.01 -1.39
C GLU A 107 -11.66 -0.15 -2.69
N ARG A 108 -11.04 0.07 -3.87
CA ARG A 108 -11.70 -0.21 -5.16
C ARG A 108 -12.01 -1.69 -5.37
N ALA A 109 -11.19 -2.59 -4.86
CA ALA A 109 -11.45 -4.03 -4.95
C ALA A 109 -12.50 -4.51 -3.94
N ARG A 110 -12.83 -3.69 -2.92
CA ARG A 110 -13.80 -4.02 -1.88
C ARG A 110 -15.26 -3.73 -2.29
N THR A 111 -15.44 -2.76 -3.20
CA THR A 111 -16.72 -2.34 -3.77
C THR A 111 -17.09 -3.14 -5.00
#